data_AF-A0A7Z9RX68-F1
#
_entry.id   AF-A0A7Z9RX68-F1
#
_cell.length_a   1.000
_cell.length_b   1.000
_cell.length_c   1.000
_cell.angle_alpha   90.00
_cell.angle_beta   90.00
_cell.angle_gamma   90.00
#
_symmetry.space_group_name_H-M   'P 1'
#
loop_
_entity.id
_entity.type
_entity.pdbx_description
1 polymer ?
#
loop_
_entity_poly.entity_id
_entity_poly.type
_entity_poly.pdbx_seq_one_letter_code
_entity_poly.pdbx_strand_id
1 'polypeptide(L)'
;MEKVVNDFTFNIATANGTGSQSANLILLHSMFEMGLPVSGKNLFPSNISGLPTWYIVRVSEAGYQAPGDRTHIQVLMNKATWAKDLAALEPGSVVIYNTNVKLPVERDDIIAYPVPMTKIARSLHPKLARMIANIIYVGAIAELVGIDQAVLEKAIAKQFKGKQSAIEMNITAVNLAREYVAENIEKSDPYCLEAREKDPNTFLVEGNEATALGSIFGGVTMLSWYPITPSSSVAEEIIDYIPQLRTDSDGKVTCAVIQAED
;
A
#
# COMPACT_ATOMS: atom_id res chain seq x y z
N MET A 1 18.66 -6.01 21.00
CA MET A 1 17.24 -6.43 20.92
C MET A 1 17.18 -7.61 19.96
N GLU A 2 16.38 -8.63 20.24
CA GLU A 2 16.17 -9.74 19.27
C GLU A 2 15.44 -9.20 18.04
N LYS A 3 15.85 -9.64 16.85
CA LYS A 3 15.23 -9.20 15.59
C LYS A 3 13.84 -9.80 15.44
N VAL A 4 12.88 -9.00 14.97
CA VAL A 4 11.56 -9.45 14.55
C VAL A 4 11.54 -9.51 13.03
N VAL A 5 11.60 -10.72 12.49
CA VAL A 5 11.77 -10.97 11.05
C VAL A 5 10.44 -11.37 10.43
N ASN A 6 10.03 -10.70 9.34
CA ASN A 6 8.87 -11.10 8.51
C ASN A 6 7.54 -11.31 9.25
N ASP A 7 7.36 -10.73 10.44
CA ASP A 7 6.17 -10.90 11.26
C ASP A 7 5.79 -9.60 11.98
N PHE A 8 5.20 -8.66 11.24
CA PHE A 8 4.73 -7.38 11.80
C PHE A 8 3.69 -6.72 10.91
N THR A 9 3.20 -5.56 11.36
CA THR A 9 2.09 -4.82 10.73
C THR A 9 2.47 -3.35 10.61
N PHE A 10 2.29 -2.80 9.41
CA PHE A 10 2.36 -1.37 9.15
C PHE A 10 0.95 -0.77 9.17
N ASN A 11 0.83 0.45 9.68
CA ASN A 11 -0.37 1.27 9.51
C ASN A 11 0.04 2.63 8.94
N ILE A 12 -0.45 2.96 7.74
CA ILE A 12 0.00 4.13 6.98
C ILE A 12 -1.13 5.17 6.94
N ALA A 13 -1.03 6.21 7.76
CA ALA A 13 -2.07 7.21 7.93
C ALA A 13 -1.81 8.44 7.04
N THR A 14 -2.53 8.52 5.93
CA THR A 14 -2.43 9.57 4.89
C THR A 14 -3.73 10.38 4.77
N ALA A 15 -3.74 11.39 3.91
CA ALA A 15 -4.98 12.09 3.55
C ALA A 15 -5.51 11.56 2.21
N ASN A 16 -6.83 11.37 2.12
CA ASN A 16 -7.46 10.90 0.89
C ASN A 16 -7.17 11.86 -0.28
N GLY A 17 -7.02 11.31 -1.49
CA GLY A 17 -6.71 12.07 -2.70
C GLY A 17 -5.26 12.57 -2.80
N THR A 18 -4.34 12.09 -1.95
CA THR A 18 -2.90 12.41 -2.06
C THR A 18 -2.13 11.49 -3.00
N GLY A 19 -2.77 10.45 -3.56
CA GLY A 19 -2.10 9.42 -4.36
C GLY A 19 -1.36 8.37 -3.51
N SER A 20 -1.76 8.17 -2.24
CA SER A 20 -1.15 7.19 -1.34
C SER A 20 -1.40 5.74 -1.76
N GLN A 21 -2.48 5.45 -2.48
CA GLN A 21 -2.77 4.11 -2.99
C GLN A 21 -1.62 3.55 -3.84
N SER A 22 -1.07 4.32 -4.78
CA SER A 22 0.06 3.85 -5.60
C SER A 22 1.30 3.54 -4.77
N ALA A 23 1.61 4.39 -3.79
CA ALA A 23 2.74 4.18 -2.87
C ALA A 23 2.55 2.93 -2.00
N ASN A 24 1.33 2.72 -1.50
CA ASN A 24 0.96 1.54 -0.72
C ASN A 24 1.06 0.25 -1.54
N LEU A 25 0.62 0.27 -2.80
CA LEU A 25 0.74 -0.88 -3.70
C LEU A 25 2.20 -1.18 -4.06
N ILE A 26 3.06 -0.16 -4.22
CA ILE A 26 4.51 -0.36 -4.41
C ILE A 26 5.09 -1.09 -3.20
N LEU A 27 4.75 -0.67 -1.98
CA LEU A 27 5.21 -1.31 -0.76
C LEU A 27 4.74 -2.78 -0.68
N LEU A 28 3.45 -3.01 -0.89
CA LEU A 28 2.85 -4.35 -0.88
C LEU A 28 3.49 -5.27 -1.92
N HIS A 29 3.60 -4.80 -3.17
CA HIS A 29 4.23 -5.55 -4.25
C HIS A 29 5.71 -5.83 -3.98
N SER A 30 6.44 -4.89 -3.39
CA SER A 30 7.85 -5.10 -3.06
C SER A 30 8.03 -6.25 -2.07
N MET A 31 7.23 -6.29 -1.00
CA MET A 31 7.27 -7.41 -0.04
C MET A 31 6.88 -8.74 -0.69
N PHE A 32 5.85 -8.73 -1.54
CA PHE A 32 5.42 -9.92 -2.28
C PHE A 32 6.50 -10.45 -3.23
N GLU A 33 7.20 -9.55 -3.96
CA GLU A 33 8.29 -9.93 -4.85
C GLU A 33 9.55 -10.40 -4.10
N MET A 34 9.68 -10.06 -2.81
CA MET A 34 10.69 -10.66 -1.91
C MET A 34 10.32 -12.08 -1.44
N GLY A 35 9.20 -12.65 -1.93
CA GLY A 35 8.75 -14.00 -1.56
C GLY A 35 7.97 -14.05 -0.25
N LEU A 36 7.50 -12.91 0.28
CA LEU A 36 6.83 -12.84 1.57
C LEU A 36 5.31 -12.88 1.42
N PRO A 37 4.59 -13.69 2.21
CA PRO A 37 3.15 -13.57 2.32
C PRO A 37 2.80 -12.21 2.95
N VAL A 38 1.96 -11.47 2.24
CA VAL A 38 1.58 -10.12 2.60
C VAL A 38 0.11 -9.87 2.28
N SER A 39 -0.56 -9.07 3.12
CA SER A 39 -1.92 -8.59 2.85
C SER A 39 -1.99 -7.08 3.06
N GLY A 40 -2.93 -6.45 2.35
CA GLY A 40 -3.21 -5.02 2.43
C GLY A 40 -4.68 -4.76 2.72
N LYS A 41 -4.97 -3.80 3.59
CA LYS A 41 -6.34 -3.32 3.83
C LYS A 41 -6.39 -1.81 3.77
N ASN A 42 -7.19 -1.29 2.84
CA ASN A 42 -7.50 0.13 2.77
C ASN A 42 -8.70 0.44 3.68
N LEU A 43 -8.55 1.46 4.52
CA LEU A 43 -9.58 1.99 5.42
C LEU A 43 -9.75 3.47 5.13
N PHE A 44 -10.93 3.85 4.64
CA PHE A 44 -11.26 5.22 4.31
C PHE A 44 -12.69 5.55 4.75
N PRO A 45 -12.94 6.77 5.25
CA PRO A 45 -14.29 7.23 5.52
C PRO A 45 -15.04 7.42 4.19
N SER A 46 -16.37 7.42 4.26
CA SER A 46 -17.24 7.66 3.10
C SER A 46 -17.12 9.09 2.59
N ASN A 47 -16.04 9.39 1.87
CA ASN A 47 -15.75 10.68 1.26
C ASN A 47 -14.76 10.52 0.08
N ILE A 48 -14.89 11.41 -0.90
CA ILE A 48 -14.12 11.43 -2.14
C ILE A 48 -12.70 12.00 -1.92
N SER A 49 -12.48 12.94 -0.99
CA SER A 49 -11.14 13.52 -0.76
C SER A 49 -10.97 14.25 0.57
N GLY A 50 -9.73 14.32 1.08
CA GLY A 50 -9.32 15.22 2.16
C GLY A 50 -9.42 14.67 3.59
N LEU A 51 -10.25 13.66 3.84
CA LEU A 51 -10.30 12.99 5.15
C LEU A 51 -9.14 12.00 5.33
N PRO A 52 -8.77 11.65 6.58
CA PRO A 52 -7.76 10.64 6.86
C PRO A 52 -8.10 9.28 6.25
N THR A 53 -7.08 8.60 5.76
CA THR A 53 -7.15 7.25 5.21
C THR A 53 -5.99 6.44 5.74
N TRP A 54 -6.26 5.19 6.10
CA TRP A 54 -5.28 4.27 6.63
C TRP A 54 -5.10 3.10 5.68
N TYR A 55 -3.86 2.70 5.47
CA TYR A 55 -3.55 1.47 4.76
C TYR A 55 -2.74 0.57 5.68
N ILE A 56 -3.34 -0.56 6.02
CA ILE A 56 -2.73 -1.55 6.89
C ILE A 56 -2.05 -2.58 6.01
N VAL A 57 -0.77 -2.86 6.27
CA VAL A 57 -0.01 -3.93 5.60
C VAL A 57 0.40 -4.94 6.65
N ARG A 58 0.03 -6.20 6.45
CA ARG A 58 0.48 -7.30 7.29
C ARG A 58 1.47 -8.14 6.50
N VAL A 59 2.68 -8.31 7.05
CA VAL A 59 3.65 -9.30 6.58
C VAL A 59 3.74 -10.41 7.61
N SER A 60 3.66 -11.66 7.14
CA SER A 60 3.76 -12.83 8.00
C SER A 60 4.35 -14.00 7.21
N GLU A 61 5.54 -14.45 7.61
CA GLU A 61 6.16 -15.64 7.02
C GLU A 61 5.29 -16.90 7.18
N ALA A 62 4.50 -16.97 8.25
CA ALA A 62 3.53 -18.03 8.50
C ALA A 62 2.26 -17.93 7.65
N GLY A 63 2.11 -16.88 6.81
CA GLY A 63 0.96 -16.71 5.93
C GLY A 63 -0.27 -16.09 6.60
N TYR A 64 -0.18 -15.54 7.82
CA TYR A 64 -1.30 -14.89 8.46
C TYR A 64 -1.66 -13.56 7.79
N GLN A 65 -2.88 -13.48 7.24
CA GLN A 65 -3.34 -12.33 6.47
C GLN A 65 -4.11 -11.29 7.30
N ALA A 66 -4.60 -11.64 8.48
CA ALA A 66 -5.28 -10.68 9.34
C ALA A 66 -4.25 -9.71 9.97
N PRO A 67 -4.53 -8.41 10.02
CA PRO A 67 -3.58 -7.42 10.55
C PRO A 67 -3.29 -7.57 12.05
N GLY A 68 -4.12 -8.32 12.77
CA GLY A 68 -4.08 -8.44 14.23
C GLY A 68 -4.53 -7.15 14.92
N ASP A 69 -4.31 -7.09 16.23
CA ASP A 69 -4.76 -5.98 17.08
C ASP A 69 -3.66 -4.92 17.33
N ARG A 70 -2.43 -5.19 16.87
CA ARG A 70 -1.24 -4.38 17.15
C ARG A 70 -0.71 -3.68 15.90
N THR A 71 -0.43 -2.38 16.03
CA THR A 71 0.36 -1.61 15.04
C THR A 71 1.83 -1.60 15.44
N HIS A 72 2.66 -2.31 14.68
CA HIS A 72 4.09 -2.38 14.94
C HIS A 72 4.83 -1.16 14.40
N ILE A 73 4.49 -0.73 13.17
CA ILE A 73 5.08 0.42 12.49
C ILE A 73 3.98 1.36 12.02
N GLN A 74 3.95 2.59 12.53
CA GLN A 74 3.00 3.64 12.17
C GLN A 74 3.67 4.67 11.26
N VAL A 75 3.06 4.97 10.11
CA VAL A 75 3.45 6.13 9.29
C VAL A 75 2.46 7.26 9.51
N LEU A 76 2.96 8.45 9.83
CA LEU A 76 2.14 9.65 10.06
C LEU A 76 2.40 10.72 9.00
N MET A 77 1.42 10.89 8.10
CA MET A 77 1.42 11.91 7.05
C MET A 77 0.30 12.93 7.23
N ASN A 78 -0.80 12.52 7.85
CA ASN A 78 -2.00 13.33 7.98
C ASN A 78 -2.02 14.10 9.31
N LYS A 79 -2.47 15.36 9.28
CA LYS A 79 -2.57 16.19 10.49
C LYS A 79 -3.80 15.87 11.33
N ALA A 80 -4.90 15.45 10.72
CA ALA A 80 -6.22 15.46 11.34
C ALA A 80 -6.38 14.39 12.44
N THR A 81 -5.74 13.23 12.30
CA THR A 81 -5.77 12.16 13.31
C THR A 81 -4.45 11.95 14.02
N TRP A 82 -3.44 12.79 13.78
CA TRP A 82 -2.08 12.65 14.32
C TRP A 82 -2.03 12.26 15.80
N ALA A 83 -2.67 13.04 16.68
CA ALA A 83 -2.67 12.78 18.12
C ALA A 83 -3.43 11.49 18.48
N LYS A 84 -4.53 11.20 17.78
CA LYS A 84 -5.32 9.98 17.98
C LYS A 84 -4.57 8.72 17.54
N ASP A 85 -3.94 8.78 16.37
CA ASP A 85 -3.14 7.71 15.80
C ASP A 85 -1.94 7.42 16.72
N LEU A 86 -1.26 8.46 17.24
CA LEU A 86 -0.19 8.30 18.24
C LEU A 86 -0.69 7.71 19.56
N ALA A 87 -1.82 8.17 20.07
CA ALA A 87 -2.36 7.70 21.35
C ALA A 87 -2.81 6.23 21.31
N ALA A 88 -3.18 5.73 20.13
CA ALA A 88 -3.58 4.34 19.94
C ALA A 88 -2.42 3.34 19.91
N LEU A 89 -1.16 3.80 19.85
CA LEU A 89 0.00 2.92 19.78
C LEU A 89 0.37 2.31 21.14
N GLU A 90 0.80 1.06 21.10
CA GLU A 90 1.39 0.38 22.25
C GLU A 90 2.85 0.82 22.48
N PRO A 91 3.39 0.67 23.69
CA PRO A 91 4.81 0.82 23.93
C PRO A 91 5.66 -0.06 22.99
N GLY A 92 6.77 0.49 22.52
CA GLY A 92 7.71 -0.13 21.59
C GLY A 92 7.29 -0.08 20.12
N SER A 93 6.13 0.51 19.78
CA SER A 93 5.77 0.78 18.39
C SER A 93 6.75 1.76 17.74
N VAL A 94 6.97 1.59 16.43
CA VAL A 94 7.81 2.47 15.62
C VAL A 94 6.94 3.51 14.94
N VAL A 95 7.37 4.77 14.94
CA VAL A 95 6.69 5.89 14.30
C VAL A 95 7.61 6.53 13.27
N ILE A 96 7.29 6.36 11.99
CA ILE A 96 7.92 7.09 10.89
C ILE A 96 7.03 8.27 10.56
N TYR A 97 7.51 9.50 10.74
CA TYR A 97 6.62 10.66 10.64
C TYR A 97 7.18 11.79 9.78
N ASN A 98 6.28 12.47 9.08
CA ASN A 98 6.62 13.60 8.25
C ASN A 98 6.82 14.85 9.11
N THR A 99 8.07 15.26 9.33
CA THR A 99 8.41 16.43 10.15
C THR A 99 7.84 17.73 9.60
N ASN A 100 7.48 17.77 8.31
CA ASN A 100 6.87 18.95 7.70
C ASN A 100 5.42 19.19 8.13
N VAL A 101 4.78 18.22 8.80
CA VAL A 101 3.46 18.41 9.45
C VAL A 101 3.58 19.34 10.67
N LYS A 102 4.79 19.47 11.25
CA LYS A 102 5.09 20.32 12.42
C LYS A 102 4.20 20.03 13.63
N LEU A 103 3.86 18.77 13.82
CA LEU A 103 3.22 18.26 15.03
C LEU A 103 4.22 17.38 15.78
N PRO A 104 4.20 17.41 17.11
CA PRO A 104 5.19 16.71 17.90
C PRO A 104 4.83 15.22 18.04
N VAL A 105 5.82 14.43 18.44
CA VAL A 105 5.70 13.02 18.81
C VAL A 105 6.26 12.92 20.22
N GLU A 106 5.41 13.20 21.23
CA GLU A 106 5.81 13.35 22.64
C GLU A 106 5.48 12.07 23.41
N ARG A 107 6.29 11.03 23.19
CA ARG A 107 6.18 9.74 23.86
C ARG A 107 7.57 9.16 24.05
N ASP A 108 7.90 8.76 25.27
CA ASP A 108 9.20 8.20 25.64
C ASP A 108 9.24 6.67 25.51
N ASP A 109 8.08 6.06 25.28
CA ASP A 109 7.86 4.62 25.23
C ASP A 109 7.78 4.08 23.79
N ILE A 110 8.05 4.90 22.78
CA ILE A 110 8.05 4.51 21.36
C ILE A 110 9.41 4.80 20.70
N ILE A 111 9.56 4.31 19.48
CA ILE A 111 10.74 4.56 18.64
C ILE A 111 10.33 5.49 17.51
N ALA A 112 10.89 6.70 17.44
CA ALA A 112 10.47 7.72 16.47
C ALA A 112 11.55 8.00 15.41
N TYR A 113 11.17 7.94 14.13
CA TYR A 113 12.00 8.25 12.98
C TYR A 113 11.47 9.50 12.24
N PRO A 114 12.06 10.68 12.49
CA PRO A 114 11.69 11.91 11.81
C PRO A 114 12.18 11.93 10.35
N VAL A 115 11.28 12.11 9.38
CA VAL A 115 11.66 12.25 7.97
C VAL A 115 11.04 13.53 7.38
N PRO A 116 11.81 14.43 6.74
CA PRO A 116 11.28 15.65 6.12
C PRO A 116 10.69 15.36 4.73
N MET A 117 9.67 14.50 4.71
CA MET A 117 9.16 13.87 3.49
C MET A 117 8.65 14.89 2.46
N THR A 118 7.89 15.89 2.90
CA THR A 118 7.39 16.95 2.01
C THR A 118 8.52 17.83 1.48
N LYS A 119 9.57 18.07 2.28
CA LYS A 119 10.72 18.88 1.88
C LYS A 119 11.53 18.17 0.79
N ILE A 120 11.84 16.88 0.99
CA ILE A 120 12.54 16.04 0.00
C ILE A 120 11.73 15.94 -1.30
N ALA A 121 10.42 15.70 -1.18
CA ALA A 121 9.53 15.64 -2.33
C ALA A 121 9.47 16.98 -3.10
N ARG A 122 9.49 18.10 -2.39
CA ARG A 122 9.44 19.44 -2.97
C ARG A 122 10.73 19.84 -3.67
N SER A 123 11.90 19.40 -3.18
CA SER A 123 13.17 19.63 -3.89
C SER A 123 13.24 18.86 -5.21
N LEU A 124 12.55 17.72 -5.31
CA LEU A 124 12.46 16.96 -6.55
C LEU A 124 11.46 17.58 -7.54
N HIS A 125 10.22 17.82 -7.10
CA HIS A 125 9.20 18.41 -7.97
C HIS A 125 8.14 19.20 -7.19
N PRO A 126 8.22 20.55 -7.12
CA PRO A 126 7.37 21.37 -6.25
C PRO A 126 5.87 21.17 -6.46
N LYS A 127 5.41 21.02 -7.70
CA LYS A 127 3.98 20.87 -8.03
C LYS A 127 3.42 19.50 -7.66
N LEU A 128 4.26 18.46 -7.63
CA LEU A 128 3.86 17.07 -7.36
C LEU A 128 4.31 16.61 -5.96
N ALA A 129 4.90 17.51 -5.19
CA ALA A 129 5.47 17.23 -3.87
C ALA A 129 4.49 16.50 -2.95
N ARG A 130 3.19 16.80 -3.04
CA ARG A 130 2.14 16.14 -2.25
C ARG A 130 2.03 14.64 -2.55
N MET A 131 2.13 14.24 -3.82
CA MET A 131 2.05 12.84 -4.24
C MET A 131 3.39 12.13 -4.01
N ILE A 132 4.49 12.81 -4.35
CA ILE A 132 5.85 12.27 -4.18
C ILE A 132 6.19 12.06 -2.70
N ALA A 133 5.66 12.87 -1.79
CA ALA A 133 5.86 12.65 -0.35
C ALA A 133 5.39 11.26 0.12
N ASN A 134 4.41 10.66 -0.56
CA ASN A 134 4.00 9.29 -0.28
C ASN A 134 5.06 8.26 -0.71
N ILE A 135 5.79 8.54 -1.77
CA ILE A 135 6.90 7.71 -2.24
C ILE A 135 8.11 7.85 -1.30
N ILE A 136 8.28 9.02 -0.66
CA ILE A 136 9.33 9.20 0.35
C ILE A 136 9.12 8.28 1.55
N TYR A 137 7.89 8.09 2.06
CA TYR A 137 7.72 7.11 3.15
C TYR A 137 7.98 5.68 2.70
N VAL A 138 7.70 5.34 1.42
CA VAL A 138 8.00 4.00 0.89
C VAL A 138 9.51 3.75 0.91
N GLY A 139 10.31 4.72 0.44
CA GLY A 139 11.76 4.61 0.51
C GLY A 139 12.28 4.61 1.95
N ALA A 140 11.71 5.42 2.84
CA ALA A 140 12.08 5.42 4.26
C ALA A 140 11.81 4.05 4.92
N ILE A 141 10.64 3.45 4.68
CA ILE A 141 10.34 2.09 5.13
C ILE A 141 11.33 1.11 4.52
N ALA A 142 11.55 1.18 3.21
CA ALA A 142 12.43 0.26 2.49
C ALA A 142 13.85 0.23 3.05
N GLU A 143 14.39 1.39 3.44
CA GLU A 143 15.68 1.46 4.12
C GLU A 143 15.62 0.85 5.52
N LEU A 144 14.63 1.25 6.33
CA LEU A 144 14.52 0.79 7.72
C LEU A 144 14.32 -0.72 7.82
N VAL A 145 13.45 -1.31 6.99
CA VAL A 145 13.12 -2.73 7.09
C VAL A 145 13.91 -3.61 6.13
N GLY A 146 14.80 -3.06 5.29
CA GLY A 146 15.66 -3.84 4.40
C GLY A 146 14.96 -4.41 3.15
N ILE A 147 14.10 -3.62 2.50
CA ILE A 147 13.57 -3.97 1.17
C ILE A 147 14.67 -3.79 0.13
N ASP A 148 14.88 -4.81 -0.70
CA ASP A 148 15.86 -4.78 -1.79
C ASP A 148 15.55 -3.67 -2.81
N GLN A 149 16.59 -2.93 -3.20
CA GLN A 149 16.49 -1.80 -4.12
C GLN A 149 15.96 -2.23 -5.50
N ALA A 150 16.46 -3.34 -6.05
CA ALA A 150 16.05 -3.79 -7.38
C ALA A 150 14.60 -4.29 -7.38
N VAL A 151 14.15 -4.93 -6.29
CA VAL A 151 12.74 -5.29 -6.09
C VAL A 151 11.86 -4.04 -6.05
N LEU A 152 12.28 -3.01 -5.32
CA LEU A 152 11.53 -1.76 -5.18
C LEU A 152 11.41 -1.01 -6.52
N GLU A 153 12.50 -0.90 -7.28
CA GLU A 153 12.48 -0.29 -8.62
C GLU A 153 11.57 -1.04 -9.60
N LYS A 154 11.57 -2.39 -9.55
CA LYS A 154 10.64 -3.21 -10.34
C LYS A 154 9.19 -2.95 -9.95
N ALA A 155 8.89 -2.84 -8.64
CA ALA A 155 7.55 -2.54 -8.16
C ALA A 155 7.08 -1.15 -8.62
N ILE A 156 7.96 -0.14 -8.60
CA ILE A 156 7.69 1.21 -9.14
C ILE A 156 7.40 1.14 -10.64
N ALA A 157 8.26 0.45 -11.41
CA ALA A 157 8.09 0.30 -12.85
C ALA A 157 6.77 -0.39 -13.21
N LYS A 158 6.36 -1.40 -12.44
CA LYS A 158 5.06 -2.08 -12.58
C LYS A 158 3.91 -1.12 -12.30
N GLN A 159 3.94 -0.38 -11.19
CA GLN A 159 2.86 0.52 -10.78
C GLN A 159 2.62 1.66 -11.78
N PHE A 160 3.69 2.17 -12.40
CA PHE A 160 3.64 3.27 -13.36
C PHE A 160 3.88 2.81 -14.80
N LYS A 161 3.54 1.56 -15.13
CA LYS A 161 3.72 0.97 -16.47
C LYS A 161 3.22 1.91 -17.57
N GLY A 162 4.07 2.15 -18.56
CA GLY A 162 3.79 3.05 -19.69
C GLY A 162 3.99 4.54 -19.40
N LYS A 163 4.40 4.93 -18.19
CA LYS A 163 4.65 6.33 -17.77
C LYS A 163 6.11 6.53 -17.37
N GLN A 164 7.03 6.49 -18.34
CA GLN A 164 8.47 6.49 -18.11
C GLN A 164 8.97 7.65 -17.22
N SER A 165 8.51 8.87 -17.47
CA SER A 165 8.87 10.04 -16.64
C SER A 165 8.40 9.91 -15.19
N ALA A 166 7.25 9.26 -14.96
CA ALA A 166 6.78 8.98 -13.61
C ALA A 166 7.64 7.88 -12.95
N ILE A 167 8.06 6.85 -13.69
CA ILE A 167 8.94 5.80 -13.17
C ILE A 167 10.25 6.41 -12.67
N GLU A 168 10.96 7.16 -13.52
CA GLU A 168 12.25 7.78 -13.19
C GLU A 168 12.16 8.73 -11.99
N MET A 169 11.12 9.56 -11.96
CA MET A 169 10.88 10.50 -10.86
C MET A 169 10.62 9.75 -9.54
N ASN A 170 9.82 8.68 -9.56
CA ASN A 170 9.51 7.94 -8.34
C ASN A 170 10.69 7.08 -7.85
N ILE A 171 11.52 6.54 -8.76
CA ILE A 171 12.79 5.88 -8.39
C ILE A 171 13.72 6.90 -7.71
N THR A 172 13.87 8.09 -8.30
CA THR A 172 14.68 9.16 -7.69
C THR A 172 14.17 9.54 -6.30
N ALA A 173 12.85 9.66 -6.13
CA ALA A 173 12.23 9.97 -4.85
C ALA A 173 12.51 8.91 -3.78
N VAL A 174 12.37 7.62 -4.12
CA VAL A 174 12.69 6.52 -3.21
C VAL A 174 14.17 6.55 -2.81
N ASN A 175 15.07 6.78 -3.78
CA ASN A 175 16.51 6.79 -3.52
C ASN A 175 16.90 7.92 -2.55
N LEU A 176 16.39 9.13 -2.77
CA LEU A 176 16.58 10.26 -1.86
C LEU A 176 16.06 9.97 -0.44
N ALA A 177 14.99 9.20 -0.32
CA ALA A 177 14.45 8.80 0.97
C ALA A 177 15.34 7.78 1.69
N ARG A 178 15.83 6.77 0.96
CA ARG A 178 16.74 5.74 1.50
C ARG A 178 18.06 6.38 1.94
N GLU A 179 18.63 7.23 1.10
CA GLU A 179 19.83 8.01 1.43
C GLU A 179 19.63 8.86 2.68
N TYR A 180 18.53 9.62 2.77
CA TYR A 180 18.22 10.41 3.96
C TYR A 180 18.17 9.56 5.23
N VAL A 181 17.48 8.41 5.19
CA VAL A 181 17.38 7.51 6.35
C VAL A 181 18.75 6.95 6.72
N ALA A 182 19.51 6.44 5.75
CA ALA A 182 20.84 5.88 5.99
C ALA A 182 21.81 6.88 6.63
N GLU A 183 21.73 8.16 6.24
CA GLU A 183 22.63 9.21 6.73
C GLU A 183 22.19 9.84 8.05
N ASN A 184 20.88 9.93 8.31
CA ASN A 184 20.32 10.78 9.37
C ASN A 184 19.58 10.02 10.47
N ILE A 185 19.30 8.72 10.27
CA ILE A 185 18.48 7.93 11.19
C ILE A 185 19.29 6.75 11.71
N GLU A 186 19.54 6.75 13.02
CA GLU A 186 20.04 5.58 13.72
C GLU A 186 18.88 4.63 14.02
N LYS A 187 18.85 3.50 13.31
CA LYS A 187 17.85 2.45 13.55
C LYS A 187 18.06 1.80 14.91
N SER A 188 16.98 1.59 15.63
CA SER A 188 16.94 1.11 17.02
C SER A 188 15.80 0.14 17.30
N ASP A 189 14.86 -0.03 16.36
CA ASP A 189 13.78 -1.02 16.43
C ASP A 189 14.24 -2.41 15.92
N PRO A 190 13.50 -3.49 16.25
CA PRO A 190 13.90 -4.85 15.91
C PRO A 190 13.40 -5.33 14.54
N TYR A 191 12.53 -4.58 13.85
CA TYR A 191 11.81 -5.09 12.68
C TYR A 191 12.70 -5.09 11.44
N CYS A 192 12.70 -6.20 10.71
CA CYS A 192 13.33 -6.32 9.41
C CYS A 192 12.63 -7.34 8.52
N LEU A 193 12.75 -7.16 7.21
CA LEU A 193 12.34 -8.10 6.20
C LEU A 193 13.56 -8.87 5.70
N GLU A 194 13.36 -10.16 5.47
CA GLU A 194 14.36 -11.03 4.87
C GLU A 194 13.70 -11.79 3.73
N ALA A 195 14.29 -11.73 2.55
CA ALA A 195 13.74 -12.40 1.37
C ALA A 195 13.60 -13.92 1.58
N ARG A 196 12.62 -14.50 0.88
CA ARG A 196 12.37 -15.94 0.79
C ARG A 196 12.27 -16.34 -0.66
N GLU A 197 12.33 -17.64 -0.92
CA GLU A 197 12.05 -18.16 -2.25
C GLU A 197 10.59 -17.89 -2.60
N LYS A 198 10.37 -17.18 -3.69
CA LYS A 198 9.03 -16.86 -4.18
C LYS A 198 8.51 -18.00 -5.04
N ASP A 199 7.38 -18.58 -4.64
CA ASP A 199 6.65 -19.51 -5.52
C ASP A 199 6.09 -18.72 -6.74
N PRO A 200 6.52 -19.05 -7.98
CA PRO A 200 6.07 -18.35 -9.18
C PRO A 200 4.58 -18.50 -9.48
N ASN A 201 3.89 -19.44 -8.82
CA ASN A 201 2.44 -19.67 -8.97
C ASN A 201 1.59 -18.84 -7.99
N THR A 202 2.22 -18.02 -7.15
CA THR A 202 1.51 -17.12 -6.23
C THR A 202 1.19 -15.79 -6.90
N PHE A 203 0.10 -15.15 -6.47
CA PHE A 203 -0.31 -13.82 -6.91
C PHE A 203 -1.03 -13.09 -5.78
N LEU A 204 -1.09 -11.77 -5.89
CA LEU A 204 -1.96 -10.93 -5.05
C LEU A 204 -3.30 -10.76 -5.76
N VAL A 205 -4.39 -10.82 -5.00
CA VAL A 205 -5.76 -10.68 -5.52
C VAL A 205 -6.62 -9.94 -4.51
N GLU A 206 -7.51 -9.09 -4.99
CA GLU A 206 -8.52 -8.45 -4.15
C GLU A 206 -9.75 -9.36 -3.97
N GLY A 207 -10.47 -9.23 -2.86
CA GLY A 207 -11.62 -10.11 -2.57
C GLY A 207 -12.74 -10.02 -3.61
N ASN A 208 -13.02 -8.83 -4.12
CA ASN A 208 -14.04 -8.62 -5.14
C ASN A 208 -13.62 -9.19 -6.50
N GLU A 209 -12.35 -9.03 -6.87
CA GLU A 209 -11.76 -9.63 -8.07
C GLU A 209 -11.80 -11.16 -8.00
N ALA A 210 -11.41 -11.76 -6.87
CA ALA A 210 -11.52 -13.19 -6.65
C ALA A 210 -12.97 -13.69 -6.75
N THR A 211 -13.93 -12.91 -6.24
CA THR A 211 -15.37 -13.22 -6.34
C THR A 211 -15.86 -13.15 -7.79
N ALA A 212 -15.41 -12.14 -8.55
CA ALA A 212 -15.73 -11.99 -9.96
C ALA A 212 -15.21 -13.17 -10.79
N LEU A 213 -13.94 -13.51 -10.63
CA LEU A 213 -13.33 -14.69 -11.26
C LEU A 213 -14.07 -15.96 -10.87
N GLY A 214 -14.31 -16.19 -9.58
CA GLY A 214 -15.08 -17.34 -9.10
C GLY A 214 -16.47 -17.44 -9.72
N SER A 215 -17.16 -16.32 -9.93
CA SER A 215 -18.46 -16.26 -10.60
C SER A 215 -18.36 -16.64 -12.09
N ILE A 216 -17.33 -16.16 -12.77
CA ILE A 216 -17.07 -16.49 -14.18
C ILE A 216 -16.77 -17.98 -14.35
N PHE A 217 -15.83 -18.52 -13.57
CA PHE A 217 -15.47 -19.94 -13.59
C PHE A 217 -16.62 -20.84 -13.11
N GLY A 218 -17.48 -20.33 -12.22
CA GLY A 218 -18.68 -21.00 -11.74
C GLY A 218 -19.84 -21.03 -12.75
N GLY A 219 -19.72 -20.37 -13.91
CA GLY A 219 -20.74 -20.48 -14.96
C GLY A 219 -21.75 -19.35 -15.01
N VAL A 220 -21.49 -18.15 -14.45
CA VAL A 220 -22.41 -16.98 -14.55
C VAL A 220 -22.86 -16.66 -15.99
N THR A 221 -24.16 -16.67 -16.25
CA THR A 221 -24.76 -16.34 -17.56
C THR A 221 -25.59 -15.05 -17.56
N MET A 222 -25.86 -14.51 -16.37
CA MET A 222 -26.57 -13.25 -16.18
C MET A 222 -25.98 -12.53 -14.96
N LEU A 223 -25.60 -11.27 -15.15
CA LEU A 223 -25.22 -10.33 -14.10
C LEU A 223 -26.28 -9.22 -14.07
N SER A 224 -26.99 -9.07 -12.95
CA SER A 224 -27.85 -7.92 -12.68
C SER A 224 -27.38 -7.23 -11.42
N TRP A 225 -27.20 -5.91 -11.47
CA TRP A 225 -26.62 -5.16 -10.36
C TRP A 225 -27.06 -3.69 -10.35
N TYR A 226 -26.94 -3.06 -9.19
CA TYR A 226 -27.09 -1.63 -8.96
C TYR A 226 -25.83 -1.12 -8.24
N PRO A 227 -25.26 0.04 -8.60
CA PRO A 227 -24.04 0.54 -7.97
C PRO A 227 -24.20 0.79 -6.46
N ILE A 228 -23.42 0.07 -5.63
CA ILE A 228 -23.37 0.26 -4.18
C ILE A 228 -22.01 -0.17 -3.62
N THR A 229 -21.41 0.69 -2.79
CA THR A 229 -20.16 0.36 -2.06
C THR A 229 -20.45 -0.68 -0.97
N PRO A 230 -19.66 -1.77 -0.83
CA PRO A 230 -18.41 -2.09 -1.53
C PRO A 230 -18.56 -3.14 -2.65
N SER A 231 -19.75 -3.40 -3.19
CA SER A 231 -19.98 -4.50 -4.14
C SER A 231 -19.90 -4.11 -5.62
N SER A 232 -19.93 -2.81 -5.97
CA SER A 232 -19.85 -2.36 -7.37
C SER A 232 -18.67 -2.98 -8.12
N SER A 233 -17.47 -3.04 -7.51
CA SER A 233 -16.31 -3.61 -8.20
C SER A 233 -16.42 -5.10 -8.48
N VAL A 234 -17.28 -5.87 -7.78
CA VAL A 234 -17.53 -7.27 -8.23
C VAL A 234 -18.17 -7.27 -9.60
N ALA A 235 -19.16 -6.40 -9.82
CA ALA A 235 -19.87 -6.33 -11.10
C ALA A 235 -18.96 -5.76 -12.20
N GLU A 236 -18.22 -4.70 -11.91
CA GLU A 236 -17.25 -4.10 -12.83
C GLU A 236 -16.19 -5.12 -13.29
N GLU A 237 -15.58 -5.87 -12.35
CA GLU A 237 -14.59 -6.90 -12.69
C GLU A 237 -15.20 -8.04 -13.52
N ILE A 238 -16.45 -8.46 -13.22
CA ILE A 238 -17.14 -9.45 -14.07
C ILE A 238 -17.33 -8.91 -15.50
N ILE A 239 -17.75 -7.66 -15.64
CA ILE A 239 -17.95 -7.00 -16.94
C ILE A 239 -16.64 -6.94 -17.72
N ASP A 240 -15.52 -6.61 -17.05
CA ASP A 240 -14.21 -6.49 -17.67
C ASP A 240 -13.61 -7.86 -18.07
N TYR A 241 -13.84 -8.90 -17.28
CA TYR A 241 -13.27 -10.23 -17.53
C TYR A 241 -14.10 -11.11 -18.49
N ILE A 242 -15.41 -10.93 -18.57
CA ILE A 242 -16.28 -11.74 -19.45
C ILE A 242 -15.79 -11.79 -20.91
N PRO A 243 -15.45 -10.65 -21.58
CA PRO A 243 -14.98 -10.67 -22.96
C PRO A 243 -13.65 -11.40 -23.16
N GLN A 244 -12.87 -11.59 -22.10
CA GLN A 244 -11.54 -12.20 -22.13
C GLN A 244 -11.58 -13.70 -21.82
N LEU A 245 -12.47 -14.10 -20.90
CA LEU A 245 -12.51 -15.44 -20.33
C LEU A 245 -13.72 -16.26 -20.77
N ARG A 246 -14.76 -15.63 -21.31
CA ARG A 246 -16.06 -16.27 -21.56
C ARG A 246 -16.72 -15.83 -22.86
N THR A 247 -16.13 -16.28 -23.95
CA THR A 247 -16.66 -16.15 -25.29
C THR A 247 -17.04 -17.51 -25.88
N ASP A 248 -18.00 -17.53 -26.80
CA ASP A 248 -18.27 -18.70 -27.62
C ASP A 248 -17.20 -18.89 -28.72
N SER A 249 -17.36 -19.92 -29.54
CA SER A 249 -16.46 -20.19 -30.68
C SER A 249 -16.39 -19.05 -31.70
N ASP A 250 -17.40 -18.18 -31.73
CA ASP A 250 -17.47 -17.02 -32.63
C ASP A 250 -16.93 -15.74 -31.96
N GLY A 251 -16.43 -15.83 -30.72
CA GLY A 251 -15.92 -14.69 -29.95
C GLY A 251 -17.01 -13.84 -29.30
N LYS A 252 -18.27 -14.28 -29.28
CA LYS A 252 -19.37 -13.54 -28.65
C LYS A 252 -19.43 -13.82 -27.16
N VAL A 253 -19.70 -12.76 -26.40
CA VAL A 253 -19.93 -12.83 -24.96
C VAL A 253 -21.19 -13.65 -24.66
N THR A 254 -21.07 -14.63 -23.74
CA THR A 254 -22.18 -15.53 -23.37
C THR A 254 -22.88 -15.15 -22.07
N CYS A 255 -22.81 -13.89 -21.65
CA CYS A 255 -23.39 -13.41 -20.39
C CYS A 255 -24.17 -12.11 -20.62
N ALA A 256 -25.42 -12.06 -20.15
CA ALA A 256 -26.21 -10.85 -20.17
C ALA A 256 -25.85 -9.97 -18.97
N VAL A 257 -25.61 -8.67 -19.20
CA VAL A 257 -25.32 -7.68 -18.14
C VAL A 257 -26.45 -6.66 -18.11
N ILE A 258 -27.06 -6.48 -16.94
CA ILE A 258 -28.13 -5.51 -16.70
C ILE A 258 -27.72 -4.65 -15.50
N GLN A 259 -27.31 -3.42 -15.77
CA GLN A 259 -27.11 -2.41 -14.74
C GLN A 259 -28.40 -1.65 -14.53
N ALA A 260 -28.86 -1.59 -13.28
CA ALA A 260 -29.91 -0.68 -12.86
C ALA A 260 -29.29 0.67 -12.46
N GLU A 261 -29.98 1.75 -12.80
CA GLU A 261 -29.69 3.13 -12.39
C GLU A 261 -30.99 3.72 -11.82
N ASP A 262 -30.87 4.71 -10.93
CA ASP A 262 -32.00 5.52 -10.45
C ASP A 262 -32.34 6.65 -11.43
#